data_AF-A0A538Q8U3-F1
#
_entry.id   AF-A0A538Q8U3-F1
#
_cell.length_a   1.000
_cell.length_b   1.000
_cell.length_c   1.000
_cell.angle_alpha   90.00
_cell.angle_beta   90.00
_cell.angle_gamma   90.00
#
_symmetry.space_group_name_H-M   'P 1'
#
loop_
_entity.id
_entity.type
_entity.pdbx_description
1 polymer ?
#
loop_
_entity_poly.entity_id
_entity_poly.type
_entity_poly.pdbx_seq_one_letter_code
_entity_poly.pdbx_strand_id
1 'polypeptide(L)'
;MQAEVSIDEALLRRIADRSHGQYFRATDHAGLVKIYEEIDKLERTSLEEDRFTEYRQLYGRFAAAAMALVLAAFALRGSVLRRLP
;
A
#
# COMPACT_ATOMS: atom_id res chain seq x y z
N MET A 1 -4.76 14.12 -33.96
CA MET A 1 -5.74 13.22 -34.60
C MET A 1 -6.62 12.66 -33.50
N GLN A 2 -7.89 13.07 -33.42
CA GLN A 2 -8.85 12.39 -32.56
C GLN A 2 -9.20 11.08 -33.29
N ALA A 3 -8.78 9.95 -32.73
CA ALA A 3 -9.18 8.65 -33.24
C ALA A 3 -10.69 8.51 -33.00
N GLU A 4 -11.46 8.38 -34.06
CA GLU A 4 -12.89 8.10 -33.99
C GLU A 4 -13.06 6.67 -33.48
N VAL A 5 -13.19 6.51 -32.16
CA VAL A 5 -13.41 5.19 -31.57
C VAL A 5 -14.85 4.80 -31.90
N SER A 6 -15.00 3.88 -32.85
CA SER A 6 -16.26 3.20 -33.13
C SER A 6 -16.62 2.34 -31.92
N ILE A 7 -17.53 2.85 -31.08
CA ILE A 7 -18.09 2.14 -29.93
C ILE A 7 -19.51 1.72 -30.28
N ASP A 8 -19.81 0.43 -30.19
CA ASP A 8 -21.19 -0.07 -30.29
C ASP A 8 -21.94 0.23 -28.99
N GLU A 9 -22.44 1.46 -28.87
CA GLU A 9 -23.20 1.91 -27.71
C GLU A 9 -24.49 1.10 -27.50
N ALA A 10 -25.07 0.57 -28.58
CA ALA A 10 -26.29 -0.23 -28.50
C ALA A 10 -26.04 -1.59 -27.85
N LEU A 11 -24.88 -2.19 -28.10
CA LEU A 11 -24.44 -3.39 -27.39
C LEU A 11 -24.16 -3.09 -25.91
N LEU A 12 -23.41 -2.03 -25.61
CA LEU A 12 -23.04 -1.68 -24.23
C LEU A 12 -24.24 -1.32 -23.36
N ARG A 13 -25.21 -0.58 -23.90
CA ARG A 13 -26.48 -0.29 -23.20
C ARG A 13 -27.24 -1.58 -22.89
N ARG A 14 -27.35 -2.50 -23.85
CA ARG A 14 -28.00 -3.80 -23.64
C ARG A 14 -27.34 -4.64 -22.55
N ILE A 15 -26.02 -4.58 -22.44
CA ILE A 15 -25.29 -5.27 -21.36
C ILE A 15 -25.63 -4.63 -20.01
N ALA A 16 -25.57 -3.30 -19.90
CA ALA A 16 -25.91 -2.58 -18.68
C ALA A 16 -27.35 -2.87 -18.23
N ASP A 17 -28.32 -2.82 -19.14
CA ASP A 17 -29.72 -3.13 -18.87
C ASP A 17 -29.89 -4.56 -18.34
N ARG A 18 -29.19 -5.54 -18.96
CA ARG A 18 -29.26 -6.95 -18.58
C ARG A 18 -28.58 -7.24 -17.24
N SER A 19 -27.54 -6.48 -16.89
CA SER A 19 -26.79 -6.65 -15.63
C SER A 19 -27.31 -5.76 -14.50
N HIS A 20 -28.40 -5.01 -14.71
CA HIS A 20 -28.87 -3.96 -13.80
C HIS A 20 -27.79 -2.90 -13.47
N GLY A 21 -26.86 -2.68 -14.41
CA GLY A 21 -25.84 -1.64 -14.33
C GLY A 21 -26.28 -0.37 -15.06
N GLN A 22 -25.39 0.63 -15.11
CA GLN A 22 -25.61 1.88 -15.84
C GLN A 22 -24.55 2.03 -16.95
N TYR A 23 -24.98 2.52 -18.11
CA TYR A 23 -24.08 2.85 -19.21
C TYR A 23 -23.63 4.31 -19.10
N PHE A 24 -22.31 4.53 -19.20
CA PHE A 24 -21.71 5.85 -19.20
C PHE A 24 -20.82 6.04 -20.43
N ARG A 25 -20.82 7.26 -20.99
CA ARG A 25 -19.94 7.64 -22.10
C ARG A 25 -19.05 8.81 -21.68
N ALA A 26 -17.75 8.57 -21.54
CA ALA A 26 -16.76 9.61 -21.34
C ALA A 26 -16.27 10.13 -22.71
N THR A 27 -16.46 11.42 -22.99
CA THR A 27 -15.90 12.08 -24.20
C THR A 27 -14.57 12.78 -23.95
N ASP A 28 -14.20 12.94 -22.68
CA ASP A 28 -12.98 13.58 -22.21
C ASP A 28 -12.51 13.00 -20.86
N HIS A 29 -11.31 13.39 -20.43
CA HIS A 29 -10.74 12.92 -19.16
C HIS A 29 -11.56 13.36 -17.95
N ALA A 30 -12.06 14.61 -17.96
CA ALA A 30 -12.85 15.13 -16.83
C ALA A 30 -14.17 14.37 -16.66
N GLY A 31 -14.84 14.03 -17.76
CA GLY A 31 -16.04 13.18 -17.76
C GLY A 31 -15.73 11.77 -17.28
N LEU A 32 -14.58 11.20 -17.65
CA LEU A 32 -14.16 9.89 -17.16
C LEU A 32 -14.00 9.87 -15.63
N VAL A 33 -13.32 10.88 -15.07
CA VAL A 33 -13.13 11.00 -13.60
C VAL A 33 -14.47 11.09 -12.89
N LYS A 34 -15.39 11.94 -13.36
CA LYS A 34 -16.73 12.07 -12.77
C LYS A 34 -17.55 10.78 -12.80
N ILE A 35 -17.43 10.00 -13.87
CA ILE A 35 -18.09 8.70 -13.97
C ILE A 35 -17.56 7.76 -12.88
N TYR A 36 -16.25 7.69 -12.69
CA TYR A 36 -15.66 6.88 -11.62
C TYR A 36 -16.08 7.36 -10.23
N GLU A 37 -16.12 8.67 -9.98
CA GLU A 37 -16.62 9.23 -8.71
C GLU A 37 -18.09 8.85 -8.44
N GLU A 38 -18.92 8.79 -9.47
CA GLU A 38 -20.33 8.38 -9.31
C GLU A 38 -20.46 6.86 -9.08
N ILE A 39 -19.62 6.05 -9.72
CA ILE A 39 -19.57 4.59 -9.49
C ILE A 39 -19.12 4.31 -8.05
N ASP A 40 -18.12 5.02 -7.56
CA ASP A 40 -17.57 4.89 -6.19
C ASP A 40 -18.65 5.13 -5.12
N LYS A 41 -19.53 6.11 -5.33
CA LYS A 41 -20.67 6.37 -4.41
C LYS A 41 -21.69 5.23 -4.34
N LEU A 42 -21.75 4.40 -5.37
CA LEU A 42 -22.67 3.25 -5.44
C LEU A 42 -22.05 1.98 -4.84
N GLU A 43 -20.76 2.01 -4.50
CA GLU A 43 -20.07 0.88 -3.89
C GLU A 43 -20.51 0.72 -2.43
N ARG A 44 -21.12 -0.42 -2.11
CA ARG A 44 -21.74 -0.68 -0.80
C ARG A 44 -20.74 -1.08 0.29
N THR A 45 -19.50 -1.38 -0.09
CA THR A 45 -18.46 -1.88 0.80
C THR A 45 -17.22 -1.04 0.56
N SER A 46 -16.78 -0.25 1.54
CA SER A 46 -15.43 0.29 1.51
C SER A 46 -14.49 -0.91 1.49
N LEU A 47 -13.70 -1.05 0.42
CA LEU A 47 -12.57 -1.96 0.44
C LEU A 47 -11.54 -1.33 1.40
N GLU A 48 -11.76 -1.49 2.70
CA GLU A 48 -10.71 -1.29 3.70
C GLU A 48 -9.71 -2.40 3.43
N GLU A 49 -8.78 -2.10 2.54
CA GLU A 49 -7.62 -2.93 2.26
C GLU A 49 -6.91 -3.12 3.60
N ASP A 50 -7.08 -4.29 4.22
CA ASP A 50 -6.36 -4.69 5.42
C ASP A 50 -4.87 -4.70 5.08
N ARG A 51 -4.24 -3.54 5.25
CA ARG A 51 -2.81 -3.36 5.00
C ARG A 51 -2.06 -4.00 6.15
N PHE A 52 -1.85 -5.32 6.05
CA PHE A 52 -0.96 -6.05 6.93
C PHE A 52 0.47 -5.53 6.74
N THR A 53 0.87 -4.57 7.58
CA THR A 53 2.24 -4.08 7.60
C THR A 53 3.14 -5.13 8.24
N GLU A 54 4.06 -5.70 7.47
CA GLU A 54 5.03 -6.66 7.98
C GLU A 54 6.16 -5.92 8.74
N TYR A 55 6.15 -6.00 10.07
CA TYR A 55 7.19 -5.37 10.90
C TYR A 55 8.43 -6.25 10.99
N ARG A 56 9.54 -5.81 10.40
CA ARG A 56 10.84 -6.47 10.57
C ARG A 56 11.55 -5.98 11.83
N GLN A 57 11.66 -6.84 12.83
CA GLN A 57 12.37 -6.53 14.08
C GLN A 57 13.90 -6.56 13.87
N LEU A 58 14.52 -5.38 13.76
CA LEU A 58 15.97 -5.23 13.57
C LEU A 58 16.76 -5.02 14.87
N TYR A 59 16.11 -5.00 16.03
CA TYR A 59 16.77 -4.67 17.30
C TYR A 59 17.72 -5.78 17.79
N GLY A 60 17.52 -7.03 17.37
CA GLY A 60 18.30 -8.19 17.86
C GLY A 60 19.81 -8.03 17.70
N ARG A 61 20.27 -7.53 16.54
CA ARG A 61 21.71 -7.28 16.30
C ARG A 61 22.29 -6.21 17.23
N PHE A 62 21.50 -5.18 17.56
CA PHE A 62 21.92 -4.10 18.44
C PHE A 62 21.90 -4.54 19.91
N ALA A 63 20.92 -5.36 20.31
CA ALA A 63 20.86 -5.97 21.63
C ALA A 63 22.06 -6.89 21.88
N ALA A 64 22.42 -7.73 20.89
CA ALA A 64 23.60 -8.59 20.96
C ALA A 64 24.90 -7.78 21.08
N ALA A 65 25.04 -6.70 20.28
CA ALA A 65 26.20 -5.80 20.36
C ALA A 65 26.30 -5.11 21.74
N ALA A 66 25.18 -4.63 22.28
CA ALA A 66 25.14 -4.02 23.61
C ALA A 66 25.55 -5.02 24.71
N MET A 67 25.04 -6.25 24.66
CA MET A 67 25.41 -7.31 25.59
C MET A 67 26.91 -7.64 25.51
N ALA A 68 27.47 -7.72 24.31
CA ALA A 68 28.91 -7.94 24.11
C ALA A 68 29.75 -6.81 24.72
N LEU A 69 29.35 -5.54 24.55
CA LEU A 69 30.03 -4.40 25.16
C LEU A 69 29.98 -4.42 26.68
N VAL A 70 28.85 -4.81 27.28
CA VAL A 70 28.72 -4.94 28.73
C VAL A 70 29.64 -6.03 29.28
N LEU A 71 29.68 -7.20 28.61
CA LEU A 71 30.57 -8.29 29.00
C LEU A 71 32.05 -7.89 28.85
N ALA A 72 32.39 -7.20 27.76
CA ALA A 72 33.72 -6.65 27.56
C ALA A 72 34.09 -5.67 28.70
N ALA A 73 33.22 -4.71 29.01
CA ALA A 73 33.44 -3.75 30.11
C ALA A 73 33.67 -4.45 31.46
N PHE A 74 32.92 -5.52 31.74
CA PHE A 74 33.09 -6.31 32.95
C PHE A 74 34.44 -7.06 32.96
N ALA A 75 34.80 -7.68 31.86
CA ALA A 75 36.09 -8.35 31.69
C ALA A 75 37.27 -7.38 31.81
N LEU A 76 37.18 -6.20 31.19
CA LEU A 76 38.19 -5.13 31.25
C LEU A 76 38.38 -4.57 32.67
N ARG A 77 37.29 -4.43 33.44
CA ARG A 77 37.35 -4.08 34.87
C ARG A 77 38.06 -5.14 35.72
N GLY A 78 37.90 -6.43 35.38
CA GLY A 78 38.47 -7.54 36.14
C GLY A 78 39.91 -7.90 35.76
N SER A 79 40.37 -7.60 34.53
CA SER A 79 41.60 -8.18 33.97
C SER A 79 42.78 -7.19 33.83
N VAL A 80 42.58 -6.01 33.22
CA VAL A 80 43.73 -5.22 32.72
C VAL A 80 43.69 -3.72 33.09
N LEU A 81 42.53 -3.06 33.19
CA LEU A 81 42.47 -1.61 33.46
C LEU A 81 42.78 -1.23 34.92
N ARG A 82 42.87 -2.22 35.83
CA ARG A 82 43.20 -2.03 37.25
C ARG A 82 44.70 -2.09 37.54
N ARG A 83 45.53 -2.32 36.51
CA ARG A 83 47.00 -2.47 36.61
C ARG A 83 47.79 -1.49 35.73
N LEU A 84 47.13 -0.53 35.11
CA LEU A 84 47.82 0.68 34.64
C LEU A 84 47.89 1.64 35.84
N PRO A 85 49.08 2.16 36.21
CA PRO A 85 49.28 2.99 37.39
C PRO A 85 48.42 4.25 37.40
#